data_AF-A0A2E5HK10-F1
#
_entry.id   AF-A0A2E5HK10-F1
#
_cell.length_a   1.000
_cell.length_b   1.000
_cell.length_c   1.000
_cell.angle_alpha   90.00
_cell.angle_beta   90.00
_cell.angle_gamma   90.00
#
_symmetry.space_group_name_H-M   'P 1'
#
loop_
_entity.id
_entity.type
_entity.pdbx_description
1 polymer ?
#
loop_
_entity_poly.entity_id
_entity_poly.type
_entity_poly.pdbx_seq_one_letter_code
_entity_poly.pdbx_strand_id
1 'polypeptide(L)'
;MAPPPAPDWILCGAQHRSPLPLLYHNAADDCNHTAPAALWPPRNTQPGTGAMEIIDPDIQLSRNPWLTRAIRTYTQRAKPPSPPSAPLEPRAFDAWIQSRLRSVTLIHEEPGQQTRGLGRHVFLTTLEKQVQLIGEAGVMLGHPAERHLAALEAAILFGMGANLLRDAEKLSDIWDDLAAGETIPEDKLSRAIRGPMANIGKALARGRLDDGHPLLGRAFHRLLIHSETLLLLQQAELFYRRGRVAETEALTLFSRAQLQKLYAIEAIIALSWADGVIDPMEQRLIKTLIQLGHFSRQEQRMLHRRLKGDPPTAEELAREVIDPSQRKLLLEQVILTGLIDGEIAPAEERFIERLADAFGIDSSGLLEQQLQLLNDMDALTEVTRGLSWGGVLGRARRQTQSRAERLVKDNLTALVTEARETGDLVQLLAASTRRSLTAEESERVKTQLLDICKTIPSLAIVAAPIPGISAIVLPLMIKLLPFSILPTAFTEDDESLLIPTPEET
;
A
#
# COMPACT_ATOMS: atom_id res chain seq x y z
N MET A 1 -45.83 39.91 -14.21
CA MET A 1 -44.42 40.38 -14.20
C MET A 1 -43.57 39.24 -14.74
N ALA A 2 -43.05 39.40 -15.95
CA ALA A 2 -42.17 38.42 -16.59
C ALA A 2 -40.72 38.66 -16.14
N PRO A 3 -39.89 37.61 -15.97
CA PRO A 3 -38.47 37.77 -15.71
C PRO A 3 -37.74 38.29 -16.97
N PRO A 4 -36.60 39.00 -16.80
CA PRO A 4 -35.88 39.66 -17.90
C PRO A 4 -35.14 38.64 -18.79
N PRO A 5 -34.77 39.02 -20.02
CA PRO A 5 -34.16 38.12 -20.99
C PRO A 5 -32.69 37.85 -20.65
N ALA A 6 -32.25 36.61 -20.92
CA ALA A 6 -30.85 36.22 -20.86
C ALA A 6 -30.04 36.92 -21.97
N PRO A 7 -28.78 37.32 -21.72
CA PRO A 7 -27.93 37.82 -22.79
C PRO A 7 -27.37 36.68 -23.64
N ASP A 8 -27.60 36.77 -24.95
CA ASP A 8 -27.03 35.96 -26.00
C ASP A 8 -25.52 36.20 -26.14
N TRP A 9 -24.73 35.18 -25.83
CA TRP A 9 -23.51 34.87 -26.56
C TRP A 9 -23.31 33.35 -26.56
N ILE A 10 -23.52 32.75 -27.72
CA ILE A 10 -23.16 31.37 -28.04
C ILE A 10 -21.90 31.45 -28.92
N LEU A 11 -21.04 30.43 -28.77
CA LEU A 11 -20.02 29.92 -29.71
C LEU A 11 -18.57 30.36 -29.45
N CYS A 12 -17.85 29.57 -28.63
CA CYS A 12 -16.64 28.85 -29.06
C CYS A 12 -16.04 28.00 -27.92
N GLY A 13 -15.80 26.71 -28.20
CA GLY A 13 -14.74 25.93 -27.54
C GLY A 13 -15.15 25.13 -26.30
N ALA A 14 -15.46 23.86 -26.53
CA ALA A 14 -15.60 22.78 -25.55
C ALA A 14 -14.67 22.87 -24.33
N GLN A 15 -15.20 23.31 -23.19
CA GLN A 15 -14.65 23.08 -21.86
C GLN A 15 -15.80 22.99 -20.86
N HIS A 16 -16.37 21.80 -20.69
CA HIS A 16 -17.03 21.44 -19.45
C HIS A 16 -16.50 20.07 -19.01
N ARG A 17 -15.74 20.09 -17.92
CA ARG A 17 -15.65 18.97 -17.00
C ARG A 17 -17.08 18.66 -16.56
N SER A 18 -17.66 17.60 -17.13
CA SER A 18 -18.81 16.95 -16.50
C SER A 18 -18.28 16.05 -15.39
N PRO A 19 -18.75 16.19 -14.14
CA PRO A 19 -18.53 15.18 -13.14
C PRO A 19 -19.31 13.94 -13.61
N LEU A 20 -18.61 12.90 -14.03
CA LEU A 20 -19.22 11.57 -14.17
C LEU A 20 -19.82 11.22 -12.80
N PRO A 21 -21.10 10.84 -12.70
CA PRO A 21 -21.68 10.41 -11.45
C PRO A 21 -20.97 9.12 -11.00
N LEU A 22 -20.15 9.23 -9.96
CA LEU A 22 -19.60 8.10 -9.22
C LEU A 22 -20.76 7.42 -8.48
N LEU A 23 -21.45 6.53 -9.17
CA LEU A 23 -22.30 5.53 -8.53
C LEU A 23 -21.39 4.45 -7.93
N TYR A 24 -21.06 4.62 -6.65
CA TYR A 24 -21.00 3.51 -5.70
C TYR A 24 -22.23 3.63 -4.79
N HIS A 25 -23.40 3.33 -5.36
CA HIS A 25 -24.42 2.62 -4.60
C HIS A 25 -24.23 1.15 -4.90
N ASN A 26 -24.19 0.34 -3.84
CA ASN A 26 -24.13 -1.12 -3.85
C ASN A 26 -24.45 -1.77 -5.21
N ALA A 27 -23.43 -2.02 -6.03
CA ALA A 27 -23.52 -2.97 -7.14
C ALA A 27 -23.47 -4.43 -6.62
N ALA A 28 -24.09 -4.67 -5.47
CA ALA A 28 -24.39 -5.98 -4.92
C ALA A 28 -25.92 -6.26 -4.89
N ASP A 29 -26.78 -5.25 -5.13
CA ASP A 29 -28.23 -5.41 -4.99
C ASP A 29 -29.03 -5.40 -6.32
N ASP A 30 -28.40 -5.17 -7.48
CA ASP A 30 -29.09 -5.19 -8.79
C ASP A 30 -28.41 -6.04 -9.87
N CYS A 31 -27.63 -7.04 -9.46
CA CYS A 31 -27.28 -8.17 -10.33
C CYS A 31 -28.09 -9.40 -9.90
N ASN A 32 -29.41 -9.36 -10.13
CA ASN A 32 -30.20 -10.58 -10.17
C ASN A 32 -29.93 -11.30 -11.52
N HIS A 33 -28.69 -11.73 -11.69
CA HIS A 33 -28.28 -12.69 -12.70
C HIS A 33 -27.50 -13.77 -11.97
N THR A 34 -28.19 -14.90 -11.78
CA THR A 34 -27.65 -16.24 -11.58
C THR A 34 -26.13 -16.31 -11.73
N ALA A 35 -25.44 -16.70 -10.65
CA ALA A 35 -24.03 -17.07 -10.68
C ALA A 35 -23.73 -17.85 -11.97
N PRO A 36 -22.79 -17.42 -12.83
CA PRO A 36 -22.41 -18.25 -13.95
C PRO A 36 -21.79 -19.52 -13.36
N ALA A 37 -22.52 -20.62 -13.52
CA ALA A 37 -21.96 -21.96 -13.41
C ALA A 37 -20.63 -21.98 -14.17
N ALA A 38 -19.61 -22.64 -13.59
CA ALA A 38 -18.26 -22.78 -14.12
C ALA A 38 -18.17 -22.57 -15.64
N LEU A 39 -17.70 -21.38 -16.06
CA LEU A 39 -17.55 -21.00 -17.46
C LEU A 39 -16.47 -21.80 -18.20
N TRP A 40 -15.73 -22.64 -17.46
CA TRP A 40 -14.79 -23.59 -18.01
C TRP A 40 -15.48 -24.95 -18.12
N PRO A 41 -15.62 -25.51 -19.32
CA PRO A 41 -16.20 -26.84 -19.47
C PRO A 41 -15.37 -27.83 -18.64
N PRO A 42 -15.98 -28.86 -18.02
CA PRO A 42 -15.22 -29.95 -17.43
C PRO A 42 -14.40 -30.62 -18.54
N ARG A 43 -13.12 -30.27 -18.64
CA ARG A 43 -12.22 -30.93 -19.57
C ARG A 43 -11.91 -32.30 -19.02
N ASN A 44 -12.36 -33.30 -19.77
CA ASN A 44 -12.14 -34.71 -19.49
C ASN A 44 -10.62 -34.95 -19.39
N THR A 45 -10.10 -35.09 -18.17
CA THR A 45 -8.70 -35.46 -17.92
C THR A 45 -8.51 -36.93 -18.28
N GLN A 46 -8.49 -37.24 -19.57
CA GLN A 46 -7.80 -38.43 -20.04
C GLN A 46 -6.45 -37.99 -20.62
N PRO A 47 -5.32 -38.56 -20.15
CA PRO A 47 -4.03 -38.30 -20.75
C PRO A 47 -4.02 -38.95 -22.13
N GLY A 48 -4.37 -38.19 -23.16
CA GLY A 48 -4.14 -38.58 -24.54
C GLY A 48 -2.65 -38.75 -24.75
N THR A 49 -2.23 -39.98 -25.02
CA THR A 49 -0.85 -40.42 -25.31
C THR A 49 -0.35 -39.97 -26.69
N GLY A 50 -0.80 -38.81 -27.18
CA GLY A 50 -0.14 -38.10 -28.25
C GLY A 50 0.91 -37.20 -27.61
N ALA A 51 2.18 -37.40 -27.96
CA ALA A 51 3.22 -36.44 -27.67
C ALA A 51 2.85 -35.11 -28.36
N MET A 52 2.06 -34.29 -27.67
CA MET A 52 1.98 -32.86 -27.89
C MET A 52 3.42 -32.41 -27.65
N GLU A 53 4.16 -32.09 -28.70
CA GLU A 53 5.41 -31.34 -28.57
C GLU A 53 5.02 -30.04 -27.88
N ILE A 54 5.11 -30.11 -26.55
CA ILE A 54 4.84 -29.06 -25.59
C ILE A 54 5.66 -27.89 -26.09
N ILE A 55 4.98 -26.77 -26.34
CA ILE A 55 5.59 -25.45 -26.48
C ILE A 55 6.85 -25.43 -25.62
N ASP A 56 8.02 -25.46 -26.26
CA ASP A 56 9.26 -25.42 -25.52
C ASP A 56 9.19 -24.16 -24.63
N PRO A 57 9.33 -24.26 -23.30
CA PRO A 57 9.46 -23.07 -22.48
C PRO A 57 10.62 -22.16 -22.93
N ASP A 58 11.47 -22.66 -23.83
CA ASP A 58 12.49 -21.94 -24.58
C ASP A 58 12.04 -21.43 -25.96
N ILE A 59 10.73 -21.24 -26.25
CA ILE A 59 10.30 -20.29 -27.30
C ILE A 59 11.09 -19.02 -27.01
N GLN A 60 12.09 -18.74 -27.84
CA GLN A 60 12.94 -17.59 -27.66
C GLN A 60 12.05 -16.38 -27.89
N LEU A 61 11.54 -15.81 -26.79
CA LEU A 61 10.79 -14.57 -26.72
C LEU A 61 11.75 -13.46 -27.18
N SER A 62 11.88 -13.35 -28.50
CA SER A 62 13.12 -13.16 -29.27
C SER A 62 13.97 -11.90 -29.02
N ARG A 63 13.62 -11.07 -28.03
CA ARG A 63 14.36 -9.84 -27.66
C ARG A 63 14.35 -9.47 -26.17
N ASN A 64 13.69 -10.23 -25.27
CA ASN A 64 13.56 -9.85 -23.84
C ASN A 64 13.98 -10.99 -22.90
N PRO A 65 15.29 -11.33 -22.82
CA PRO A 65 15.78 -12.47 -22.03
C PRO A 65 15.45 -12.37 -20.53
N TRP A 66 15.18 -11.16 -20.03
CA TRP A 66 14.78 -10.91 -18.65
C TRP A 66 13.32 -11.30 -18.38
N LEU A 67 12.39 -11.08 -19.32
CA LEU A 67 10.99 -11.49 -19.19
C LEU A 67 10.87 -13.01 -19.31
N THR A 68 11.59 -13.59 -20.28
CA THR A 68 11.74 -15.04 -20.42
C THR A 68 12.24 -15.68 -19.14
N ARG A 69 13.27 -15.08 -18.53
CA ARG A 69 13.79 -15.56 -17.25
C ARG A 69 12.72 -15.50 -16.15
N ALA A 70 12.00 -14.39 -16.01
CA ALA A 70 10.99 -14.25 -14.96
C ALA A 70 9.88 -15.30 -15.07
N ILE A 71 9.39 -15.49 -16.31
CA ILE A 71 8.41 -16.52 -16.65
C ILE A 71 8.95 -17.92 -16.38
N ARG A 72 10.18 -18.22 -16.81
CA ARG A 72 10.82 -19.53 -16.60
C ARG A 72 11.00 -19.85 -15.11
N THR A 73 11.42 -18.86 -14.32
CA THR A 73 11.56 -19.00 -12.87
C THR A 73 10.22 -19.43 -12.25
N TYR A 74 9.12 -18.80 -12.66
CA TYR A 74 7.79 -19.18 -12.20
C TYR A 74 7.38 -20.59 -12.64
N THR A 75 7.49 -20.92 -13.93
CA THR A 75 7.04 -22.22 -14.45
C THR A 75 7.83 -23.41 -13.91
N GLN A 76 9.11 -23.21 -13.54
CA GLN A 76 9.99 -24.27 -13.07
C GLN A 76 10.09 -24.37 -11.54
N ARG A 77 10.02 -23.24 -10.81
CA ARG A 77 10.34 -23.21 -9.36
C ARG A 77 9.15 -22.93 -8.44
N ALA A 78 8.08 -22.32 -8.93
CA ALA A 78 6.96 -21.96 -8.06
C ALA A 78 6.11 -23.21 -7.77
N LYS A 79 5.99 -23.58 -6.49
CA LYS A 79 4.93 -24.48 -6.04
C LYS A 79 3.67 -23.63 -5.89
N PRO A 80 2.65 -23.78 -6.75
CA PRO A 80 1.43 -23.00 -6.62
C PRO A 80 0.78 -23.29 -5.26
N PRO A 81 0.08 -22.30 -4.68
CA PRO A 81 -0.71 -22.51 -3.47
C PRO A 81 -1.75 -23.62 -3.70
N SER A 82 -2.18 -24.27 -2.62
CA SER A 82 -3.30 -25.20 -2.70
C SER A 82 -4.53 -24.46 -3.22
N PRO A 83 -5.22 -24.97 -4.26
CA PRO A 83 -6.43 -24.34 -4.76
C PRO A 83 -7.51 -24.35 -3.67
N PRO A 84 -8.34 -23.29 -3.58
CA PRO A 84 -9.49 -23.29 -2.69
C PRO A 84 -10.54 -24.32 -3.17
N SER A 85 -11.47 -24.68 -2.28
CA SER A 85 -12.57 -25.59 -2.61
C SER A 85 -13.53 -25.03 -3.67
N ALA A 86 -13.63 -23.69 -3.74
CA ALA A 86 -14.33 -22.95 -4.76
C ALA A 86 -13.52 -21.68 -5.10
N PRO A 87 -13.64 -21.14 -6.33
CA PRO A 87 -13.05 -19.86 -6.69
C PRO A 87 -13.37 -18.77 -5.67
N LEU A 88 -12.40 -17.93 -5.34
CA LEU A 88 -12.65 -16.82 -4.40
C LEU A 88 -13.68 -15.85 -4.98
N GLU A 89 -14.65 -15.44 -4.16
CA GLU A 89 -15.55 -14.34 -4.45
C GLU A 89 -14.80 -12.99 -4.48
N PRO A 90 -15.28 -11.95 -5.17
CA PRO A 90 -14.54 -10.69 -5.36
C PRO A 90 -13.99 -10.08 -4.07
N ARG A 91 -14.81 -9.99 -3.01
CA ARG A 91 -14.35 -9.45 -1.71
C ARG A 91 -13.24 -10.29 -1.06
N ALA A 92 -13.31 -11.63 -1.20
CA ALA A 92 -12.28 -12.52 -0.67
C ALA A 92 -11.00 -12.44 -1.51
N PHE A 93 -11.13 -12.23 -2.82
CA PHE A 93 -10.01 -11.99 -3.72
C PHE A 93 -9.32 -10.65 -3.45
N ASP A 94 -10.08 -9.58 -3.18
CA ASP A 94 -9.54 -8.29 -2.74
C ASP A 94 -8.72 -8.44 -1.44
N ALA A 95 -9.27 -9.13 -0.43
CA ALA A 95 -8.56 -9.41 0.81
C ALA A 95 -7.27 -10.23 0.57
N TRP A 96 -7.33 -11.20 -0.35
CA TRP A 96 -6.17 -11.98 -0.76
C TRP A 96 -5.11 -11.12 -1.47
N ILE A 97 -5.51 -10.23 -2.38
CA ILE A 97 -4.62 -9.26 -3.04
C ILE A 97 -3.91 -8.43 -1.98
N GLN A 98 -4.65 -7.84 -1.04
CA GLN A 98 -4.07 -7.02 0.03
C GLN A 98 -3.05 -7.81 0.87
N SER A 99 -3.31 -9.10 1.12
CA SER A 99 -2.36 -9.98 1.82
C SER A 99 -1.05 -10.20 1.03
N ARG A 100 -1.11 -10.16 -0.30
CA ARG A 100 0.01 -10.49 -1.21
C ARG A 100 0.78 -9.27 -1.71
N LEU A 101 0.14 -8.12 -1.87
CA LEU A 101 0.79 -6.88 -2.32
C LEU A 101 1.96 -6.50 -1.43
N ARG A 102 1.83 -6.76 -0.13
CA ARG A 102 2.89 -6.58 0.87
C ARG A 102 4.17 -7.35 0.54
N SER A 103 4.10 -8.47 -0.19
CA SER A 103 5.28 -9.27 -0.54
C SER A 103 6.10 -8.74 -1.74
N VAL A 104 5.53 -7.84 -2.56
CA VAL A 104 6.18 -7.33 -3.79
C VAL A 104 6.81 -5.97 -3.58
N THR A 105 6.16 -5.12 -2.78
CA THR A 105 6.66 -3.79 -2.42
C THR A 105 7.94 -3.83 -1.59
N LEU A 106 8.33 -5.02 -1.13
CA LEU A 106 9.45 -5.19 -0.21
C LEU A 106 10.77 -5.57 -0.85
N ILE A 107 10.79 -5.94 -2.14
CA ILE A 107 11.95 -6.51 -2.84
C ILE A 107 13.26 -5.77 -2.52
N HIS A 108 14.24 -6.53 -2.06
CA HIS A 108 15.33 -6.07 -1.19
C HIS A 108 16.62 -5.65 -1.89
N GLU A 109 17.42 -4.87 -1.15
CA GLU A 109 18.87 -4.77 -1.27
C GLU A 109 19.49 -5.63 -0.15
N GLU A 110 20.46 -6.50 -0.44
CA GLU A 110 21.26 -7.15 0.62
C GLU A 110 22.39 -6.22 1.07
N PRO A 111 22.58 -6.01 2.40
CA PRO A 111 23.70 -5.22 2.89
C PRO A 111 25.03 -5.88 2.49
N GLY A 112 25.82 -5.20 1.66
CA GLY A 112 27.14 -5.64 1.23
C GLY A 112 27.22 -6.23 -0.19
N GLN A 113 26.11 -6.36 -0.91
CA GLN A 113 26.17 -6.70 -2.34
C GLN A 113 26.68 -5.51 -3.16
N GLN A 114 27.63 -5.79 -4.06
CA GLN A 114 28.24 -4.79 -4.93
C GLN A 114 27.19 -3.93 -5.64
N THR A 115 27.42 -2.61 -5.66
CA THR A 115 26.59 -1.58 -6.31
C THR A 115 26.36 -1.79 -7.81
N ARG A 116 27.11 -2.69 -8.46
CA ARG A 116 26.92 -3.08 -9.86
C ARG A 116 25.85 -4.16 -10.00
N GLY A 117 24.83 -3.86 -10.79
CA GLY A 117 23.75 -4.78 -11.16
C GLY A 117 22.53 -4.73 -10.25
N LEU A 118 22.49 -3.85 -9.24
CA LEU A 118 21.40 -3.74 -8.28
C LEU A 118 20.08 -3.32 -8.92
N GLY A 119 20.09 -2.30 -9.80
CA GLY A 119 18.89 -1.84 -10.50
C GLY A 119 18.30 -2.94 -11.39
N ARG A 120 19.18 -3.72 -12.03
CA ARG A 120 18.78 -4.92 -12.77
C ARG A 120 18.21 -6.00 -11.85
N HIS A 121 18.83 -6.24 -10.70
CA HIS A 121 18.38 -7.24 -9.74
C HIS A 121 16.97 -6.91 -9.23
N VAL A 122 16.76 -5.70 -8.71
CA VAL A 122 15.45 -5.27 -8.17
C VAL A 122 14.36 -5.37 -9.24
N PHE A 123 14.64 -4.90 -10.46
CA PHE A 123 13.69 -5.02 -11.57
C PHE A 123 13.32 -6.47 -11.90
N LEU A 124 14.32 -7.35 -12.02
CA LEU A 124 14.10 -8.77 -12.32
C LEU A 124 13.32 -9.48 -11.21
N THR A 125 13.71 -9.26 -9.95
CA THR A 125 13.03 -9.85 -8.80
C THR A 125 11.59 -9.36 -8.70
N THR A 126 11.33 -8.09 -9.06
CA THR A 126 9.97 -7.52 -9.13
C THR A 126 9.12 -8.23 -10.16
N LEU A 127 9.63 -8.39 -11.37
CA LEU A 127 8.93 -9.11 -12.42
C LEU A 127 8.71 -10.58 -12.07
N GLU A 128 9.71 -11.26 -11.53
CA GLU A 128 9.61 -12.65 -11.06
C GLU A 128 8.47 -12.79 -10.03
N LYS A 129 8.39 -11.85 -9.09
CA LYS A 129 7.34 -11.86 -8.07
C LYS A 129 5.96 -11.52 -8.62
N GLN A 130 5.85 -10.57 -9.55
CA GLN A 130 4.60 -10.22 -10.21
C GLN A 130 4.06 -11.40 -11.04
N VAL A 131 4.91 -12.09 -11.81
CA VAL A 131 4.53 -13.32 -12.53
C VAL A 131 4.05 -14.39 -11.55
N GLN A 132 4.75 -14.56 -10.43
CA GLN A 132 4.31 -15.49 -9.39
C GLN A 132 2.90 -15.16 -8.90
N LEU A 133 2.63 -13.90 -8.54
CA LEU A 133 1.32 -13.51 -8.01
C LEU A 133 0.20 -13.62 -9.05
N ILE A 134 0.47 -13.32 -10.32
CA ILE A 134 -0.47 -13.57 -11.43
C ILE A 134 -0.86 -15.05 -11.46
N GLY A 135 0.13 -15.94 -11.39
CA GLY A 135 -0.10 -17.37 -11.35
C GLY A 135 -0.88 -17.85 -10.12
N GLU A 136 -0.54 -17.33 -8.93
CA GLU A 136 -1.30 -17.61 -7.71
C GLU A 136 -2.75 -17.11 -7.81
N ALA A 137 -2.98 -15.94 -8.43
CA ALA A 137 -4.30 -15.38 -8.65
C ALA A 137 -5.16 -16.29 -9.53
N GLY A 138 -4.59 -16.83 -10.62
CA GLY A 138 -5.27 -17.81 -11.47
C GLY A 138 -5.75 -19.03 -10.67
N VAL A 139 -4.87 -19.58 -9.82
CA VAL A 139 -5.21 -20.72 -8.94
C VAL A 139 -6.34 -20.38 -7.96
N MET A 140 -6.29 -19.19 -7.34
CA MET A 140 -7.34 -18.73 -6.41
C MET A 140 -8.70 -18.51 -7.10
N LEU A 141 -8.70 -18.21 -8.40
CA LEU A 141 -9.89 -17.99 -9.21
C LEU A 141 -10.37 -19.26 -9.95
N GLY A 142 -9.72 -20.41 -9.70
CA GLY A 142 -10.08 -21.68 -10.34
C GLY A 142 -9.72 -21.76 -11.83
N HIS A 143 -8.82 -20.89 -12.30
CA HIS A 143 -8.29 -20.96 -13.67
C HIS A 143 -7.41 -22.21 -13.83
N PRO A 144 -7.53 -22.97 -14.94
CA PRO A 144 -6.70 -24.14 -15.14
C PRO A 144 -5.22 -23.76 -15.18
N ALA A 145 -4.41 -24.45 -14.38
CA ALA A 145 -2.98 -24.23 -14.29
C ALA A 145 -2.24 -24.89 -15.45
N GLU A 146 -2.45 -24.40 -16.67
CA GLU A 146 -1.72 -24.87 -17.86
C GLU A 146 -0.32 -24.23 -17.89
N ARG A 147 0.65 -24.90 -17.25
CA ARG A 147 2.02 -24.40 -17.10
C ARG A 147 2.68 -23.95 -18.41
N HIS A 148 2.29 -24.53 -19.54
CA HIS A 148 2.82 -24.22 -20.86
C HIS A 148 2.25 -22.90 -21.44
N LEU A 149 1.08 -22.43 -20.96
CA LEU A 149 0.45 -21.18 -21.37
C LEU A 149 0.68 -20.02 -20.40
N ALA A 150 1.14 -20.30 -19.17
CA ALA A 150 1.40 -19.28 -18.14
C ALA A 150 2.31 -18.12 -18.62
N ALA A 151 3.23 -18.40 -19.54
CA ALA A 151 4.08 -17.39 -20.17
C ALA A 151 3.28 -16.34 -20.97
N LEU A 152 2.29 -16.82 -21.72
CA LEU A 152 1.44 -16.02 -22.58
C LEU A 152 0.41 -15.26 -21.74
N GLU A 153 -0.16 -15.88 -20.70
CA GLU A 153 -1.03 -15.22 -19.72
C GLU A 153 -0.32 -14.05 -19.02
N ALA A 154 0.89 -14.28 -18.51
CA ALA A 154 1.68 -13.22 -17.89
C ALA A 154 1.93 -12.08 -18.88
N ALA A 155 2.25 -12.39 -20.14
CA ALA A 155 2.45 -11.37 -21.17
C ALA A 155 1.18 -10.58 -21.49
N ILE A 156 0.01 -11.25 -21.61
CA ILE A 156 -1.29 -10.60 -21.80
C ILE A 156 -1.53 -9.61 -20.66
N LEU A 157 -1.36 -10.04 -19.41
CA LEU A 157 -1.60 -9.23 -18.23
C LEU A 157 -0.62 -8.06 -18.10
N PHE A 158 0.66 -8.25 -18.40
CA PHE A 158 1.62 -7.14 -18.50
C PHE A 158 1.27 -6.18 -19.64
N GLY A 159 0.76 -6.68 -20.77
CA GLY A 159 0.25 -5.86 -21.86
C GLY A 159 -0.94 -5.00 -21.42
N MET A 160 -1.90 -5.59 -20.69
CA MET A 160 -3.03 -4.87 -20.10
C MET A 160 -2.56 -3.81 -19.10
N GLY A 161 -1.65 -4.17 -18.18
CA GLY A 161 -1.08 -3.25 -17.19
C GLY A 161 -0.28 -2.10 -17.82
N ALA A 162 0.36 -2.33 -18.96
CA ALA A 162 1.07 -1.31 -19.75
C ALA A 162 0.15 -0.51 -20.71
N ASN A 163 -1.16 -0.75 -20.69
CA ASN A 163 -2.15 -0.18 -21.61
C ASN A 163 -1.83 -0.44 -23.09
N LEU A 164 -1.30 -1.62 -23.40
CA LEU A 164 -1.06 -2.13 -24.74
C LEU A 164 -2.17 -3.12 -25.12
N LEU A 165 -3.43 -2.70 -25.01
CA LEU A 165 -4.60 -3.60 -25.09
C LEU A 165 -4.69 -4.34 -26.43
N ARG A 166 -4.33 -3.69 -27.55
CA ARG A 166 -4.27 -4.34 -28.87
C ARG A 166 -3.21 -5.44 -28.96
N ASP A 167 -2.08 -5.28 -28.26
CA ASP A 167 -1.03 -6.30 -28.22
C ASP A 167 -1.44 -7.43 -27.26
N ALA A 168 -2.10 -7.10 -26.15
CA ALA A 168 -2.66 -8.09 -25.21
C ALA A 168 -3.78 -8.93 -25.85
N GLU A 169 -4.69 -8.31 -26.61
CA GLU A 169 -5.78 -8.99 -27.33
C GLU A 169 -5.23 -9.98 -28.36
N LYS A 170 -4.24 -9.58 -29.18
CA LYS A 170 -3.56 -10.51 -30.10
C LYS A 170 -2.92 -11.70 -29.40
N LEU A 171 -2.36 -11.50 -28.21
CA LEU A 171 -1.79 -12.60 -27.43
C LEU A 171 -2.90 -13.46 -26.80
N SER A 172 -4.05 -12.87 -26.46
CA SER A 172 -5.25 -13.58 -25.98
C SER A 172 -5.83 -14.47 -27.08
N ASP A 173 -5.94 -13.98 -28.32
CA ASP A 173 -6.42 -14.79 -29.45
C ASP A 173 -5.53 -16.03 -29.66
N ILE A 174 -4.20 -15.85 -29.60
CA ILE A 174 -3.23 -16.95 -29.68
C ILE A 174 -3.37 -17.89 -28.48
N TRP A 175 -3.64 -17.36 -27.29
CA TRP A 175 -3.85 -18.15 -26.09
C TRP A 175 -5.12 -19.01 -26.25
N ASP A 176 -6.21 -18.46 -26.81
CA ASP A 176 -7.46 -19.18 -27.06
C ASP A 176 -7.26 -20.34 -28.04
N ASP A 177 -6.56 -20.11 -29.15
CA ASP A 177 -6.22 -21.15 -30.14
C ASP A 177 -5.44 -22.30 -29.47
N LEU A 178 -4.37 -21.97 -28.72
CA LEU A 178 -3.54 -22.97 -28.04
C LEU A 178 -4.30 -23.70 -26.94
N ALA A 179 -5.10 -22.97 -26.15
CA ALA A 179 -5.95 -23.55 -25.12
C ALA A 179 -7.02 -24.46 -25.73
N ALA A 180 -7.51 -24.20 -26.95
CA ALA A 180 -8.40 -25.11 -27.67
C ALA A 180 -7.70 -26.39 -28.18
N GLY A 181 -6.38 -26.49 -28.02
CA GLY A 181 -5.56 -27.61 -28.49
C GLY A 181 -5.13 -27.46 -29.96
N GLU A 182 -5.24 -26.26 -30.54
CA GLU A 182 -4.78 -26.01 -31.90
C GLU A 182 -3.25 -26.06 -31.97
N THR A 183 -2.73 -26.71 -33.02
CA THR A 183 -1.29 -26.76 -33.28
C THR A 183 -0.89 -25.60 -34.19
N ILE A 184 -0.14 -24.65 -33.62
CA ILE A 184 0.42 -23.53 -34.37
C ILE A 184 1.87 -23.86 -34.72
N PRO A 185 2.28 -23.85 -36.00
CA PRO A 185 3.67 -24.02 -36.40
C PRO A 185 4.58 -23.03 -35.67
N GLU A 186 5.73 -23.48 -35.17
CA GLU A 186 6.63 -22.70 -34.32
C GLU A 186 7.07 -21.38 -34.98
N ASP A 187 7.35 -21.40 -36.28
CA ASP A 187 7.74 -20.21 -37.05
C ASP A 187 6.61 -19.18 -37.15
N LYS A 188 5.36 -19.64 -37.27
CA LYS A 188 4.15 -18.83 -37.32
C LYS A 188 3.86 -18.24 -35.94
N LEU A 189 3.94 -19.06 -34.90
CA LEU A 189 3.79 -18.63 -33.50
C LEU A 189 4.84 -17.58 -33.13
N SER A 190 6.12 -17.85 -33.41
CA SER A 190 7.23 -16.93 -33.17
C SER A 190 7.04 -15.58 -33.87
N ARG A 191 6.55 -15.58 -35.12
CA ARG A 191 6.23 -14.35 -35.85
C ARG A 191 5.04 -13.59 -35.24
N ALA A 192 4.00 -14.30 -34.84
CA ALA A 192 2.78 -13.71 -34.28
C ALA A 192 3.03 -13.03 -32.92
N ILE A 193 3.78 -13.67 -32.02
CA ILE A 193 4.04 -13.13 -30.67
C ILE A 193 5.15 -12.07 -30.65
N ARG A 194 6.05 -12.05 -31.64
CA ARG A 194 7.26 -11.20 -31.62
C ARG A 194 6.96 -9.72 -31.45
N GLY A 195 6.00 -9.19 -32.20
CA GLY A 195 5.61 -7.78 -32.16
C GLY A 195 5.07 -7.39 -30.78
N PRO A 196 3.95 -7.99 -30.34
CA PRO A 196 3.38 -7.78 -29.01
C PRO A 196 4.41 -7.90 -27.88
N MET A 197 5.18 -8.99 -27.85
CA MET A 197 6.18 -9.24 -26.81
C MET A 197 7.30 -8.19 -26.80
N ALA A 198 7.72 -7.69 -27.97
CA ALA A 198 8.73 -6.63 -28.04
C ALA A 198 8.18 -5.30 -27.50
N ASN A 199 6.92 -4.97 -27.77
CA ASN A 199 6.29 -3.74 -27.30
C ASN A 199 6.07 -3.77 -25.77
N ILE A 200 5.54 -4.89 -25.26
CA ILE A 200 5.37 -5.12 -23.82
C ILE A 200 6.72 -5.06 -23.11
N GLY A 201 7.74 -5.73 -23.66
CA GLY A 201 9.09 -5.68 -23.11
C GLY A 201 9.67 -4.27 -23.03
N LYS A 202 9.52 -3.47 -24.08
CA LYS A 202 9.93 -2.05 -24.10
C LYS A 202 9.14 -1.19 -23.12
N ALA A 203 7.88 -1.53 -22.84
CA ALA A 203 7.08 -0.82 -21.86
C ALA A 203 7.57 -1.08 -20.44
N LEU A 204 7.72 -2.36 -20.08
CA LEU A 204 8.25 -2.75 -18.76
C LEU A 204 9.68 -2.23 -18.53
N ALA A 205 10.54 -2.28 -19.54
CA ALA A 205 11.92 -1.79 -19.43
C ALA A 205 12.04 -0.29 -19.14
N ARG A 206 11.00 0.51 -19.43
CA ARG A 206 10.98 1.95 -19.09
C ARG A 206 10.84 2.20 -17.58
N GLY A 207 10.27 1.26 -16.83
CA GLY A 207 10.20 1.31 -15.36
C GLY A 207 11.49 0.89 -14.67
N ARG A 208 12.48 0.37 -15.40
CA ARG A 208 13.76 -0.08 -14.84
C ARG A 208 14.61 1.11 -14.40
N LEU A 209 15.02 1.10 -13.14
CA LEU A 209 16.02 2.02 -12.61
C LEU A 209 17.44 1.49 -12.84
N ASP A 210 18.36 2.39 -13.17
CA ASP A 210 19.79 2.06 -13.28
C ASP A 210 20.47 1.96 -11.90
N ASP A 211 21.67 1.39 -11.89
CA ASP A 211 22.47 1.26 -10.67
C ASP A 211 22.83 2.63 -10.09
N GLY A 212 22.70 2.78 -8.77
CA GLY A 212 22.94 4.06 -8.09
C GLY A 212 21.84 5.11 -8.32
N HIS A 213 20.73 4.75 -8.96
CA HIS A 213 19.61 5.65 -9.15
C HIS A 213 19.04 6.12 -7.79
N PRO A 214 18.81 7.43 -7.56
CA PRO A 214 18.39 7.95 -6.26
C PRO A 214 17.08 7.36 -5.71
N LEU A 215 16.16 6.91 -6.55
CA LEU A 215 14.90 6.25 -6.12
C LEU A 215 15.06 4.75 -5.82
N LEU A 216 16.15 4.11 -6.26
CA LEU A 216 16.29 2.66 -6.17
C LEU A 216 16.18 2.20 -4.71
N GLY A 217 15.34 1.19 -4.46
CA GLY A 217 15.10 0.67 -3.12
C GLY A 217 14.32 1.59 -2.15
N ARG A 218 14.04 2.84 -2.51
CA ARG A 218 13.36 3.84 -1.65
C ARG A 218 11.84 3.71 -1.69
N ALA A 219 11.15 4.31 -0.71
CA ALA A 219 9.69 4.25 -0.57
C ALA A 219 8.95 4.68 -1.85
N PHE A 220 9.46 5.70 -2.54
CA PHE A 220 8.94 6.19 -3.81
C PHE A 220 8.98 5.17 -4.96
N HIS A 221 10.04 4.37 -5.08
CA HIS A 221 10.09 3.30 -6.08
C HIS A 221 9.13 2.17 -5.72
N ARG A 222 8.98 1.88 -4.42
CA ARG A 222 8.06 0.86 -3.90
C ARG A 222 6.59 1.26 -4.11
N LEU A 223 6.28 2.55 -4.01
CA LEU A 223 4.96 3.11 -4.34
C LEU A 223 4.55 2.76 -5.77
N LEU A 224 5.46 2.96 -6.74
CA LEU A 224 5.18 2.65 -8.15
C LEU A 224 4.98 1.15 -8.34
N ILE A 225 5.87 0.32 -7.77
CA ILE A 225 5.75 -1.15 -7.80
C ILE A 225 4.43 -1.62 -7.19
N HIS A 226 4.01 -1.01 -6.07
CA HIS A 226 2.73 -1.32 -5.42
C HIS A 226 1.56 -1.10 -6.37
N SER A 227 1.45 0.11 -6.93
CA SER A 227 0.35 0.50 -7.82
C SER A 227 0.32 -0.37 -9.07
N GLU A 228 1.47 -0.65 -9.68
CA GLU A 228 1.57 -1.53 -10.85
C GLU A 228 1.15 -2.97 -10.52
N THR A 229 1.58 -3.50 -9.39
CA THR A 229 1.22 -4.86 -8.97
C THR A 229 -0.26 -4.98 -8.65
N LEU A 230 -0.85 -3.98 -7.97
CA LEU A 230 -2.28 -3.96 -7.69
C LEU A 230 -3.09 -3.94 -8.99
N LEU A 231 -2.72 -3.07 -9.94
CA LEU A 231 -3.34 -3.04 -11.26
C LEU A 231 -3.24 -4.40 -11.96
N LEU A 232 -2.05 -5.02 -11.97
CA LEU A 232 -1.85 -6.33 -12.60
C LEU A 232 -2.76 -7.40 -12.00
N LEU A 233 -2.96 -7.43 -10.69
CA LEU A 233 -3.81 -8.41 -10.03
C LEU A 233 -5.31 -8.16 -10.26
N GLN A 234 -5.73 -6.89 -10.32
CA GLN A 234 -7.10 -6.55 -10.70
C GLN A 234 -7.40 -6.90 -12.17
N GLN A 235 -6.42 -6.69 -13.06
CA GLN A 235 -6.52 -7.13 -14.46
C GLN A 235 -6.52 -8.66 -14.55
N ALA A 236 -5.75 -9.36 -13.70
CA ALA A 236 -5.75 -10.82 -13.62
C ALA A 236 -7.12 -11.35 -13.22
N GLU A 237 -7.77 -10.75 -12.21
CA GLU A 237 -9.13 -11.12 -11.85
C GLU A 237 -10.10 -10.96 -13.02
N LEU A 238 -10.07 -9.79 -13.67
CA LEU A 238 -10.92 -9.49 -14.81
C LEU A 238 -10.71 -10.50 -15.94
N PHE A 239 -9.44 -10.74 -16.32
CA PHE A 239 -9.07 -11.66 -17.39
C PHE A 239 -9.49 -13.10 -17.07
N TYR A 240 -9.14 -13.62 -15.89
CA TYR A 240 -9.41 -15.02 -15.54
C TYR A 240 -10.92 -15.30 -15.33
N ARG A 241 -11.70 -14.32 -14.89
CA ARG A 241 -13.16 -14.47 -14.79
C ARG A 241 -13.87 -14.36 -16.14
N ARG A 242 -13.40 -13.49 -17.04
CA ARG A 242 -14.02 -13.26 -18.35
C ARG A 242 -13.52 -14.22 -19.42
N GLY A 243 -12.34 -14.82 -19.23
CA GLY A 243 -11.66 -15.66 -20.22
C GLY A 243 -11.20 -14.90 -21.47
N ARG A 244 -11.11 -13.56 -21.40
CA ARG A 244 -10.70 -12.70 -22.52
C ARG A 244 -10.28 -11.32 -22.03
N VAL A 245 -9.60 -10.56 -22.89
CA VAL A 245 -9.32 -9.14 -22.66
C VAL A 245 -10.62 -8.32 -22.74
N ALA A 246 -11.06 -7.78 -21.60
CA ALA A 246 -12.21 -6.89 -21.53
C ALA A 246 -11.76 -5.42 -21.61
N GLU A 247 -11.63 -4.88 -22.83
CA GLU A 247 -10.98 -3.60 -23.11
C GLU A 247 -11.50 -2.43 -22.25
N THR A 248 -12.82 -2.28 -22.14
CA THR A 248 -13.44 -1.13 -21.44
C THR A 248 -13.17 -1.18 -19.94
N GLU A 249 -13.36 -2.35 -19.32
CA GLU A 249 -13.07 -2.58 -17.91
C GLU A 249 -11.56 -2.46 -17.62
N ALA A 250 -10.73 -2.97 -18.52
CA ALA A 250 -9.27 -2.87 -18.40
C ALA A 250 -8.79 -1.41 -18.45
N LEU A 251 -9.33 -0.59 -19.35
CA LEU A 251 -9.06 0.86 -19.40
C LEU A 251 -9.50 1.57 -18.13
N THR A 252 -10.63 1.15 -17.54
CA THR A 252 -11.15 1.74 -16.30
C THR A 252 -10.19 1.47 -15.14
N LEU A 253 -9.74 0.22 -14.97
CA LEU A 253 -8.74 -0.16 -13.96
C LEU A 253 -7.42 0.57 -14.16
N PHE A 254 -6.92 0.63 -15.41
CA PHE A 254 -5.71 1.36 -15.73
C PHE A 254 -5.83 2.85 -15.37
N SER A 255 -6.93 3.49 -15.75
CA SER A 255 -7.17 4.92 -15.47
C SER A 255 -7.23 5.20 -13.97
N ARG A 256 -7.88 4.32 -13.19
CA ARG A 256 -7.90 4.40 -11.72
C ARG A 256 -6.49 4.30 -11.12
N ALA A 257 -5.68 3.36 -11.58
CA ALA A 257 -4.29 3.22 -11.12
C ALA A 257 -3.42 4.43 -11.49
N GLN A 258 -3.64 5.04 -12.67
CA GLN A 258 -2.94 6.28 -13.04
C GLN A 258 -3.33 7.47 -12.16
N LEU A 259 -4.62 7.63 -11.87
CA LEU A 259 -5.10 8.68 -10.94
C LEU A 259 -4.52 8.48 -9.54
N GLN A 260 -4.46 7.24 -9.06
CA GLN A 260 -3.86 6.93 -7.76
C GLN A 260 -2.38 7.37 -7.72
N LYS A 261 -1.58 7.06 -8.75
CA LYS A 261 -0.19 7.53 -8.84
C LYS A 261 -0.09 9.04 -8.93
N LEU A 262 -1.01 9.68 -9.66
CA LEU A 262 -1.06 11.13 -9.80
C LEU A 262 -1.26 11.79 -8.44
N TYR A 263 -2.28 11.36 -7.69
CA TYR A 263 -2.57 11.90 -6.36
C TYR A 263 -1.46 11.61 -5.36
N ALA A 264 -0.83 10.44 -5.43
CA ALA A 264 0.33 10.12 -4.61
C ALA A 264 1.49 11.10 -4.85
N ILE A 265 1.83 11.38 -6.11
CA ILE A 265 2.90 12.34 -6.44
C ILE A 265 2.49 13.77 -6.06
N GLU A 266 1.23 14.16 -6.25
CA GLU A 266 0.71 15.45 -5.82
C GLU A 266 0.80 15.63 -4.29
N ALA A 267 0.46 14.61 -3.52
CA ALA A 267 0.58 14.64 -2.07
C ALA A 267 2.05 14.67 -1.60
N ILE A 268 2.94 13.95 -2.30
CA ILE A 268 4.39 14.01 -2.06
C ILE A 268 4.92 15.42 -2.36
N ILE A 269 4.49 16.05 -3.46
CA ILE A 269 4.86 17.43 -3.79
C ILE A 269 4.39 18.37 -2.66
N ALA A 270 3.17 18.20 -2.17
CA ALA A 270 2.63 19.03 -1.09
C ALA A 270 3.38 18.82 0.23
N LEU A 271 3.73 17.57 0.55
CA LEU A 271 4.55 17.23 1.72
C LEU A 271 5.94 17.89 1.64
N SER A 272 6.64 17.73 0.52
CA SER A 272 7.97 18.33 0.30
C SER A 272 7.95 19.85 0.14
N TRP A 273 6.77 20.50 0.11
CA TRP A 273 6.62 21.95 0.14
C TRP A 273 6.07 22.44 1.49
N ALA A 274 5.92 21.57 2.49
CA ALA A 274 5.20 21.89 3.71
C ALA A 274 5.82 23.04 4.52
N ASP A 275 7.14 23.23 4.44
CA ASP A 275 7.86 24.35 5.07
C ASP A 275 8.01 25.58 4.16
N GLY A 276 7.49 25.51 2.93
CA GLY A 276 7.55 26.57 1.93
C GLY A 276 8.79 26.53 1.03
N VAL A 277 9.65 25.53 1.14
CA VAL A 277 10.82 25.30 0.25
C VAL A 277 10.89 23.82 -0.08
N ILE A 278 11.52 23.44 -1.19
CA ILE A 278 11.78 22.04 -1.52
C ILE A 278 13.28 21.78 -1.64
N ASP A 279 13.77 20.71 -1.03
CA ASP A 279 15.18 20.34 -1.12
C ASP A 279 15.55 19.90 -2.56
N PRO A 280 16.74 20.26 -3.09
CA PRO A 280 17.15 19.86 -4.44
C PRO A 280 17.18 18.34 -4.68
N MET A 281 17.43 17.52 -3.67
CA MET A 281 17.36 16.06 -3.76
C MET A 281 15.90 15.61 -3.90
N GLU A 282 14.99 16.07 -3.03
CA GLU A 282 13.56 15.77 -3.13
C GLU A 282 13.00 16.18 -4.50
N GLN A 283 13.35 17.38 -4.96
CA GLN A 283 12.92 17.86 -6.27
C GLN A 283 13.43 16.96 -7.41
N ARG A 284 14.65 16.41 -7.31
CA ARG A 284 15.16 15.43 -8.27
C ARG A 284 14.41 14.11 -8.18
N LEU A 285 14.14 13.60 -6.97
CA LEU A 285 13.40 12.36 -6.75
C LEU A 285 11.99 12.44 -7.33
N ILE A 286 11.27 13.54 -7.08
CA ILE A 286 9.93 13.76 -7.62
C ILE A 286 9.96 13.90 -9.14
N LYS A 287 10.95 14.60 -9.73
CA LYS A 287 11.10 14.65 -11.20
C LYS A 287 11.24 13.26 -11.80
N THR A 288 12.01 12.38 -11.18
CA THR A 288 12.11 11.01 -11.67
C THR A 288 10.80 10.23 -11.48
N LEU A 289 10.07 10.43 -10.38
CA LEU A 289 8.74 9.84 -10.22
C LEU A 289 7.77 10.25 -11.34
N ILE A 290 7.78 11.53 -11.74
CA ILE A 290 6.97 12.03 -12.85
C ILE A 290 7.36 11.35 -14.18
N GLN A 291 8.65 11.08 -14.39
CA GLN A 291 9.14 10.41 -15.59
C GLN A 291 8.73 8.93 -15.65
N LEU A 292 8.76 8.24 -14.50
CA LEU A 292 8.48 6.81 -14.40
C LEU A 292 6.99 6.50 -14.30
N GLY A 293 6.17 7.44 -13.79
CA GLY A 293 4.76 7.18 -13.52
C GLY A 293 3.88 6.95 -14.75
N HIS A 294 4.43 7.02 -15.97
CA HIS A 294 3.72 6.77 -17.24
C HIS A 294 2.55 7.73 -17.53
N PHE A 295 2.64 8.96 -17.03
CA PHE A 295 1.64 10.00 -17.23
C PHE A 295 1.62 10.57 -18.66
N SER A 296 0.45 11.04 -19.07
CA SER A 296 0.27 11.84 -20.29
C SER A 296 1.08 13.14 -20.23
N ARG A 297 1.31 13.76 -21.39
CA ARG A 297 2.01 15.05 -21.46
C ARG A 297 1.32 16.16 -20.66
N GLN A 298 -0.01 16.09 -20.54
CA GLN A 298 -0.78 17.09 -19.78
C GLN A 298 -0.58 16.92 -18.28
N GLU A 299 -0.68 15.70 -17.77
CA GLU A 299 -0.42 15.36 -16.37
C GLU A 299 1.03 15.66 -15.98
N GLN A 300 2.01 15.29 -16.83
CA GLN A 300 3.41 15.66 -16.59
C GLN A 300 3.58 17.17 -16.47
N ARG A 301 2.97 17.97 -17.37
CA ARG A 301 3.03 19.44 -17.28
C ARG A 301 2.36 19.96 -16.01
N MET A 302 1.26 19.36 -15.59
CA MET A 302 0.58 19.70 -14.35
C MET A 302 1.50 19.45 -13.14
N LEU A 303 2.04 18.24 -13.00
CA LEU A 303 2.94 17.87 -11.90
C LEU A 303 4.20 18.75 -11.88
N HIS A 304 4.79 19.06 -13.03
CA HIS A 304 5.94 19.96 -13.10
C HIS A 304 5.59 21.42 -12.72
N ARG A 305 4.35 21.88 -12.94
CA ARG A 305 3.90 23.18 -12.43
C ARG A 305 3.71 23.15 -10.93
N ARG A 306 3.02 22.12 -10.40
CA ARG A 306 2.84 21.89 -8.96
C ARG A 306 4.19 21.92 -8.23
N LEU A 307 5.16 21.15 -8.73
CA LEU A 307 6.52 21.05 -8.18
C LEU A 307 7.30 22.38 -8.18
N LYS A 308 6.97 23.33 -9.07
CA LYS A 308 7.69 24.61 -9.20
C LYS A 308 7.24 25.68 -8.19
N GLY A 309 6.18 25.43 -7.42
CA GLY A 309 5.68 26.39 -6.42
C GLY A 309 4.17 26.60 -6.44
N ASP A 310 3.41 25.63 -6.95
CA ASP A 310 1.94 25.61 -6.86
C ASP A 310 1.47 24.29 -6.25
N PRO A 311 2.01 23.84 -5.09
CA PRO A 311 1.66 22.54 -4.52
C PRO A 311 0.15 22.47 -4.22
N PRO A 312 -0.48 21.29 -4.38
CA PRO A 312 -1.89 21.14 -4.04
C PRO A 312 -2.08 21.23 -2.52
N THR A 313 -3.23 21.76 -2.11
CA THR A 313 -3.62 21.78 -0.69
C THR A 313 -4.19 20.42 -0.26
N ALA A 314 -4.20 20.17 1.06
CA ALA A 314 -4.88 18.99 1.62
C ALA A 314 -6.36 18.94 1.22
N GLU A 315 -7.03 20.09 1.19
CA GLU A 315 -8.45 20.19 0.81
C GLU A 315 -8.68 20.04 -0.71
N GLU A 316 -7.69 20.40 -1.53
CA GLU A 316 -7.70 20.04 -2.96
C GLU A 316 -7.63 18.52 -3.13
N LEU A 317 -6.67 17.88 -2.48
CA LEU A 317 -6.51 16.42 -2.53
C LEU A 317 -7.75 15.69 -2.03
N ALA A 318 -8.35 16.13 -0.92
CA ALA A 318 -9.56 15.52 -0.36
C ALA A 318 -10.80 15.63 -1.25
N ARG A 319 -10.88 16.66 -2.09
CA ARG A 319 -11.97 16.81 -3.08
C ARG A 319 -11.79 15.86 -4.27
N GLU A 320 -10.57 15.59 -4.68
CA GLU A 320 -10.26 14.74 -5.84
C GLU A 320 -10.21 13.24 -5.46
N VAL A 321 -9.74 12.92 -4.25
CA VAL A 321 -9.66 11.55 -3.72
C VAL A 321 -10.92 11.23 -2.91
N ILE A 322 -11.94 10.72 -3.60
CA ILE A 322 -13.26 10.45 -2.99
C ILE A 322 -13.29 9.08 -2.29
N ASP A 323 -12.63 8.08 -2.86
CA ASP A 323 -12.69 6.70 -2.37
C ASP A 323 -11.97 6.54 -1.02
N PRO A 324 -12.63 6.01 0.03
CA PRO A 324 -12.02 5.85 1.35
C PRO A 324 -10.77 4.97 1.38
N SER A 325 -10.73 3.92 0.55
CA SER A 325 -9.56 3.04 0.48
C SER A 325 -8.36 3.74 -0.15
N GLN A 326 -8.61 4.60 -1.15
CA GLN A 326 -7.58 5.45 -1.75
C GLN A 326 -7.10 6.54 -0.79
N ARG A 327 -7.99 7.14 0.02
CA ARG A 327 -7.59 8.10 1.06
C ARG A 327 -6.65 7.47 2.07
N LYS A 328 -7.00 6.29 2.58
CA LYS A 328 -6.16 5.52 3.49
C LYS A 328 -4.79 5.24 2.89
N LEU A 329 -4.77 4.68 1.67
CA LEU A 329 -3.55 4.33 0.98
C LEU A 329 -2.67 5.55 0.66
N LEU A 330 -3.28 6.66 0.27
CA LEU A 330 -2.56 7.92 0.02
C LEU A 330 -1.93 8.44 1.32
N LEU A 331 -2.68 8.43 2.43
CA LEU A 331 -2.17 8.84 3.74
C LEU A 331 -0.99 7.97 4.20
N GLU A 332 -1.09 6.64 4.06
CA GLU A 332 0.01 5.71 4.35
C GLU A 332 1.27 6.05 3.53
N GLN A 333 1.10 6.36 2.24
CA GLN A 333 2.21 6.71 1.34
C GLN A 333 2.89 8.02 1.73
N VAL A 334 2.11 9.03 2.15
CA VAL A 334 2.63 10.31 2.62
C VAL A 334 3.40 10.13 3.94
N ILE A 335 2.86 9.36 4.88
CA ILE A 335 3.54 9.05 6.16
C ILE A 335 4.87 8.33 5.90
N LEU A 336 4.87 7.29 5.06
CA LEU A 336 6.09 6.58 4.67
C LEU A 336 7.12 7.48 3.99
N THR A 337 6.65 8.47 3.24
CA THR A 337 7.52 9.43 2.56
C THR A 337 8.23 10.34 3.55
N GLY A 338 7.52 10.93 4.51
CA GLY A 338 8.15 11.79 5.52
C GLY A 338 9.17 11.04 6.40
N LEU A 339 9.03 9.71 6.52
CA LEU A 339 9.96 8.87 7.29
C LEU A 339 11.29 8.55 6.57
N ILE A 340 11.45 8.95 5.30
CA ILE A 340 12.64 8.64 4.49
C ILE A 340 13.90 9.30 5.09
N ASP A 341 13.83 10.60 5.40
CA ASP A 341 15.02 11.39 5.74
C ASP A 341 15.43 11.32 7.22
N GLY A 342 14.59 10.73 8.07
CA GLY A 342 15.00 10.36 9.42
C GLY A 342 14.10 10.89 10.53
N GLU A 343 13.43 12.01 10.30
CA GLU A 343 12.41 12.56 11.18
C GLU A 343 11.44 13.31 10.30
N ILE A 344 10.13 13.15 10.55
CA ILE A 344 9.14 13.98 9.88
C ILE A 344 9.30 15.39 10.44
N ALA A 345 9.57 16.35 9.57
CA ALA A 345 9.73 17.74 9.99
C ALA A 345 8.41 18.26 10.58
N PRO A 346 8.43 19.20 11.55
CA PRO A 346 7.19 19.75 12.11
C PRO A 346 6.24 20.37 11.07
N ALA A 347 6.75 20.82 9.93
CA ALA A 347 5.93 21.30 8.82
C ALA A 347 5.23 20.14 8.09
N GLU A 348 5.97 19.08 7.76
CA GLU A 348 5.42 17.86 7.15
C GLU A 348 4.40 17.18 8.05
N GLU A 349 4.64 17.13 9.36
CA GLU A 349 3.70 16.56 10.31
C GLU A 349 2.38 17.34 10.33
N ARG A 350 2.45 18.69 10.31
CA ARG A 350 1.25 19.53 10.20
C ARG A 350 0.52 19.31 8.88
N PHE A 351 1.24 19.05 7.79
CA PHE A 351 0.61 18.70 6.51
C PHE A 351 -0.09 17.34 6.58
N ILE A 352 0.54 16.32 7.17
CA ILE A 352 -0.06 14.98 7.36
C ILE A 352 -1.33 15.08 8.22
N GLU A 353 -1.31 15.84 9.30
CA GLU A 353 -2.47 16.09 10.16
C GLU A 353 -3.60 16.75 9.38
N ARG A 354 -3.28 17.83 8.65
CA ARG A 354 -4.27 18.53 7.83
C ARG A 354 -4.84 17.66 6.71
N LEU A 355 -4.03 16.78 6.12
CA LEU A 355 -4.49 15.80 5.13
C LEU A 355 -5.42 14.76 5.75
N ALA A 356 -5.08 14.24 6.93
CA ALA A 356 -5.93 13.31 7.67
C ALA A 356 -7.28 13.97 8.03
N ASP A 357 -7.25 15.19 8.56
CA ASP A 357 -8.46 15.98 8.87
C ASP A 357 -9.32 16.19 7.63
N ALA A 358 -8.71 16.55 6.49
CA ALA A 358 -9.42 16.72 5.22
C ALA A 358 -10.04 15.40 4.70
N PHE A 359 -9.46 14.25 5.05
CA PHE A 359 -10.03 12.93 4.78
C PHE A 359 -11.11 12.50 5.79
N GLY A 360 -11.31 13.26 6.86
CA GLY A 360 -12.23 12.93 7.96
C GLY A 360 -11.65 11.94 8.97
N ILE A 361 -10.33 11.90 9.11
CA ILE A 361 -9.60 11.04 10.03
C ILE A 361 -9.08 11.92 11.17
N ASP A 362 -9.57 11.69 12.38
CA ASP A 362 -9.13 12.42 13.57
C ASP A 362 -7.76 11.95 14.10
N SER A 363 -7.25 12.61 15.14
CA SER A 363 -5.94 12.28 15.74
C SER A 363 -5.82 10.83 16.21
N SER A 364 -6.90 10.24 16.72
CA SER A 364 -6.96 8.83 17.12
C SER A 364 -6.89 7.89 15.92
N GLY A 365 -7.66 8.19 14.87
CA GLY A 365 -7.64 7.44 13.62
C GLY A 365 -6.29 7.53 12.93
N LEU A 366 -5.63 8.69 12.95
CA LEU A 366 -4.29 8.85 12.40
C LEU A 366 -3.24 8.03 13.19
N LEU A 367 -3.35 8.00 14.52
CA LEU A 367 -2.49 7.15 15.35
C LEU A 367 -2.71 5.65 15.05
N GLU A 368 -3.98 5.23 14.89
CA GLU A 368 -4.34 3.88 14.47
C GLU A 368 -3.68 3.51 13.13
N GLN A 369 -3.78 4.38 12.12
CA GLN A 369 -3.17 4.14 10.81
C GLN A 369 -1.66 3.96 10.92
N GLN A 370 -0.98 4.79 11.71
CA GLN A 370 0.48 4.70 11.90
C GLN A 370 0.90 3.41 12.60
N LEU A 371 0.13 2.96 13.60
CA LEU A 371 0.38 1.71 14.31
C LEU A 371 0.14 0.50 13.43
N GLN A 372 -0.93 0.52 12.63
CA GLN A 372 -1.18 -0.55 11.67
C GLN A 372 -0.05 -0.63 10.65
N LEU A 373 0.41 0.51 10.13
CA LEU A 373 1.53 0.58 9.21
C LEU A 373 2.82 0.01 9.85
N LEU A 374 3.11 0.37 11.09
CA LEU A 374 4.25 -0.17 11.84
C LEU A 374 4.17 -1.69 12.03
N ASN A 375 3.03 -2.20 12.48
CA ASN A 375 2.81 -3.63 12.69
C ASN A 375 2.94 -4.41 11.39
N ASP A 376 2.39 -3.86 10.29
CA ASP A 376 2.53 -4.42 8.96
C ASP A 376 4.02 -4.49 8.59
N MET A 377 4.80 -3.42 8.81
CA MET A 377 6.24 -3.40 8.50
C MET A 377 7.09 -4.31 9.41
N ASP A 378 6.75 -4.45 10.69
CA ASP A 378 7.46 -5.33 11.64
C ASP A 378 7.21 -6.81 11.32
N ALA A 379 5.97 -7.20 11.03
CA ALA A 379 5.62 -8.57 10.62
C ALA A 379 6.39 -9.00 9.37
N LEU A 380 6.67 -8.05 8.49
CA LEU A 380 7.46 -8.26 7.30
C LEU A 380 8.96 -8.43 7.62
N THR A 381 9.49 -7.72 8.62
CA THR A 381 10.90 -7.80 9.06
C THR A 381 11.27 -9.19 9.60
N GLU A 382 10.35 -9.87 10.29
CA GLU A 382 10.54 -11.25 10.76
C GLU A 382 10.67 -12.26 9.62
N VAL A 383 9.93 -12.05 8.52
CA VAL A 383 9.98 -12.91 7.32
C VAL A 383 11.27 -12.67 6.51
N THR A 384 11.96 -11.56 6.74
CA THR A 384 13.00 -11.02 5.85
C THR A 384 14.29 -10.65 6.60
N ARG A 385 14.65 -11.43 7.64
CA ARG A 385 15.87 -11.26 8.45
C ARG A 385 17.10 -11.02 7.55
N GLY A 386 17.69 -9.82 7.68
CA GLY A 386 18.78 -9.32 6.83
C GLY A 386 18.63 -7.85 6.42
N LEU A 387 17.50 -7.23 6.77
CA LEU A 387 17.08 -5.92 6.29
C LEU A 387 17.59 -4.71 7.09
N SER A 388 17.91 -3.62 6.38
CA SER A 388 18.24 -2.29 6.94
C SER A 388 17.01 -1.44 7.30
N TRP A 389 15.82 -2.02 7.43
CA TRP A 389 14.60 -1.30 7.87
C TRP A 389 14.63 -0.91 9.34
N GLY A 390 15.53 -1.47 10.15
CA GLY A 390 15.65 -1.14 11.58
C GLY A 390 15.75 0.37 11.82
N GLY A 391 16.36 1.11 10.90
CA GLY A 391 16.38 2.57 10.92
C GLY A 391 15.00 3.20 10.75
N VAL A 392 14.30 2.91 9.64
CA VAL A 392 12.97 3.47 9.32
C VAL A 392 11.93 3.04 10.35
N LEU A 393 11.92 1.77 10.74
CA LEU A 393 11.03 1.21 11.76
C LEU A 393 11.26 1.84 13.13
N GLY A 394 12.53 1.93 13.55
CA GLY A 394 12.88 2.58 14.81
C GLY A 394 12.44 4.05 14.86
N ARG A 395 12.47 4.75 13.72
CA ARG A 395 12.02 6.14 13.58
C ARG A 395 10.50 6.27 13.61
N ALA A 396 9.81 5.49 12.78
CA ALA A 396 8.37 5.43 12.73
C ALA A 396 7.80 5.14 14.13
N ARG A 397 8.42 4.20 14.87
CA ARG A 397 8.06 3.88 16.25
C ARG A 397 8.21 5.06 17.19
N ARG A 398 9.30 5.83 17.09
CA ARG A 398 9.48 7.05 17.90
C ARG A 398 8.41 8.09 17.59
N GLN A 399 8.10 8.33 16.31
CA GLN A 399 7.07 9.29 15.93
C GLN A 399 5.69 8.87 16.44
N THR A 400 5.32 7.61 16.25
CA THR A 400 4.06 7.05 16.75
C THR A 400 3.98 7.18 18.27
N GLN A 401 5.09 6.94 18.98
CA GLN A 401 5.17 7.19 20.42
C GLN A 401 4.93 8.67 20.75
N SER A 402 5.58 9.63 20.08
CA SER A 402 5.37 11.06 20.32
C SER A 402 3.93 11.52 20.04
N ARG A 403 3.27 10.95 19.03
CA ARG A 403 1.84 11.22 18.76
C ARG A 403 0.94 10.64 19.84
N ALA A 404 1.20 9.39 20.26
CA ALA A 404 0.52 8.78 21.40
C ALA A 404 0.69 9.59 22.69
N GLU A 405 1.88 10.16 22.92
CA GLU A 405 2.15 11.03 24.05
C GLU A 405 1.33 12.33 24.04
N ARG A 406 1.20 12.97 22.87
CA ARG A 406 0.32 14.13 22.70
C ARG A 406 -1.14 13.75 22.95
N LEU A 407 -1.61 12.66 22.37
CA LEU A 407 -2.98 12.18 22.54
C LEU A 407 -3.34 11.96 24.02
N VAL A 408 -2.45 11.38 24.81
CA VAL A 408 -2.65 11.22 26.27
C VAL A 408 -2.67 12.57 26.98
N LYS A 409 -1.74 13.47 26.65
CA LYS A 409 -1.65 14.81 27.27
C LYS A 409 -2.90 15.65 27.00
N ASP A 410 -3.39 15.64 25.76
CA ASP A 410 -4.58 16.39 25.35
C ASP A 410 -5.85 15.90 26.05
N ASN A 411 -5.85 14.64 26.52
CA ASN A 411 -6.98 14.01 27.22
C ASN A 411 -6.72 13.80 28.73
N LEU A 412 -5.65 14.36 29.28
CA LEU A 412 -5.23 14.12 30.67
C LEU A 412 -6.29 14.56 31.69
N THR A 413 -6.98 15.68 31.44
CA THR A 413 -8.04 16.18 32.34
C THR A 413 -9.23 15.22 32.41
N ALA A 414 -9.67 14.69 31.27
CA ALA A 414 -10.73 13.69 31.21
C ALA A 414 -10.29 12.41 31.92
N LEU A 415 -9.08 11.92 31.63
CA LEU A 415 -8.48 10.75 32.29
C LEU A 415 -8.43 10.89 33.81
N VAL A 416 -8.01 12.05 34.33
CA VAL A 416 -7.95 12.33 35.77
C VAL A 416 -9.34 12.31 36.40
N THR A 417 -10.34 12.84 35.70
CA THR A 417 -11.73 12.88 36.19
C THR A 417 -12.28 11.47 36.32
N GLU A 418 -12.20 10.68 35.26
CA GLU A 418 -12.66 9.27 35.23
C GLU A 418 -11.86 8.39 36.22
N ALA A 419 -10.55 8.60 36.35
CA ALA A 419 -9.72 7.85 37.28
C ALA A 419 -10.10 8.11 38.74
N ARG A 420 -10.53 9.32 39.11
CA ARG A 420 -10.98 9.66 40.47
C ARG A 420 -12.29 8.99 40.85
N GLU A 421 -13.14 8.68 39.87
CA GLU A 421 -14.35 7.89 40.09
C GLU A 421 -14.03 6.41 40.36
N THR A 422 -12.84 5.96 39.94
CA THR A 422 -12.32 4.62 40.19
C THR A 422 -11.42 4.62 41.43
N GLY A 423 -12.02 4.61 42.63
CA GLY A 423 -11.29 4.75 43.90
C GLY A 423 -10.16 3.72 44.14
N ASP A 424 -10.27 2.51 43.58
CA ASP A 424 -9.22 1.48 43.63
C ASP A 424 -7.98 1.87 42.78
N LEU A 425 -8.20 2.44 41.59
CA LEU A 425 -7.13 2.89 40.70
C LEU A 425 -6.29 3.98 41.35
N VAL A 426 -6.93 4.94 42.01
CA VAL A 426 -6.24 6.03 42.72
C VAL A 426 -5.33 5.48 43.81
N GLN A 427 -5.78 4.48 44.57
CA GLN A 427 -4.98 3.84 45.62
C GLN A 427 -3.76 3.10 45.03
N LEU A 428 -3.94 2.38 43.92
CA LEU A 428 -2.86 1.67 43.25
C LEU A 428 -1.85 2.62 42.61
N LEU A 429 -2.32 3.72 41.99
CA LEU A 429 -1.45 4.78 41.45
C LEU A 429 -0.71 5.53 42.57
N ALA A 430 -1.33 5.73 43.74
CA ALA A 430 -0.63 6.29 44.90
C ALA A 430 0.44 5.34 45.42
N ALA A 431 0.12 4.04 45.55
CA ALA A 431 1.07 3.03 46.00
C ALA A 431 2.27 2.91 45.06
N SER A 432 2.08 3.04 43.74
CA SER A 432 3.15 2.96 42.75
C SER A 432 4.19 4.08 42.84
N THR A 433 3.84 5.21 43.48
CA THR A 433 4.80 6.31 43.74
C THR A 433 5.75 6.00 44.90
N ARG A 434 5.38 5.08 45.81
CA ARG A 434 6.11 4.78 47.05
C ARG A 434 6.77 3.41 47.03
N ARG A 435 6.19 2.45 46.31
CA ARG A 435 6.70 1.09 46.19
C ARG A 435 6.39 0.51 44.82
N SER A 436 7.15 -0.51 44.44
CA SER A 436 6.80 -1.34 43.28
C SER A 436 5.46 -2.06 43.52
N LEU A 437 4.62 -2.09 42.49
CA LEU A 437 3.39 -2.86 42.48
C LEU A 437 3.69 -4.35 42.28
N THR A 438 2.87 -5.22 42.86
CA THR A 438 2.90 -6.67 42.55
C THR A 438 2.41 -6.94 41.12
N ALA A 439 2.64 -8.14 40.61
CA ALA A 439 2.15 -8.52 39.28
C ALA A 439 0.61 -8.39 39.17
N GLU A 440 -0.11 -8.79 40.22
CA GLU A 440 -1.57 -8.68 40.28
C GLU A 440 -2.04 -7.22 40.34
N GLU A 441 -1.37 -6.39 41.13
CA GLU A 441 -1.67 -4.95 41.23
C GLU A 441 -1.40 -4.22 39.91
N SER A 442 -0.27 -4.54 39.25
CA SER A 442 0.08 -3.99 37.94
C SER A 442 -0.97 -4.34 36.89
N GLU A 443 -1.47 -5.58 36.88
CA GLU A 443 -2.48 -6.02 35.93
C GLU A 443 -3.84 -5.36 36.19
N ARG A 444 -4.21 -5.15 37.46
CA ARG A 444 -5.41 -4.38 37.83
C ARG A 444 -5.33 -2.93 37.37
N VAL A 445 -4.19 -2.27 37.57
CA VAL A 445 -3.95 -0.90 37.07
C VAL A 445 -4.14 -0.85 35.55
N LYS A 446 -3.50 -1.76 34.80
CA LYS A 446 -3.65 -1.79 33.32
C LYS A 446 -5.11 -1.98 32.90
N THR A 447 -5.82 -2.92 33.53
CA THR A 447 -7.21 -3.23 33.21
C THR A 447 -8.11 -2.03 33.44
N GLN A 448 -7.98 -1.37 34.59
CA GLN A 448 -8.79 -0.18 34.92
C GLN A 448 -8.47 1.03 34.03
N LEU A 449 -7.20 1.23 33.69
CA LEU A 449 -6.82 2.29 32.74
C LEU A 449 -7.38 2.01 31.34
N LEU A 450 -7.39 0.76 30.89
CA LEU A 450 -8.02 0.37 29.62
C LEU A 450 -9.53 0.59 29.64
N ASP A 451 -10.20 0.35 30.76
CA ASP A 451 -11.64 0.60 30.89
C ASP A 451 -11.96 2.10 30.87
N ILE A 452 -11.15 2.94 31.51
CA ILE A 452 -11.26 4.41 31.40
C ILE A 452 -10.99 4.88 29.96
N CYS A 453 -10.01 4.31 29.26
CA CYS A 453 -9.77 4.66 27.86
C CYS A 453 -10.99 4.43 26.97
N LYS A 454 -11.84 3.43 27.28
CA LYS A 454 -13.09 3.18 26.52
C LYS A 454 -14.15 4.26 26.72
N THR A 455 -14.12 5.01 27.82
CA THR A 455 -15.09 6.09 28.09
C THR A 455 -14.69 7.40 27.42
N ILE A 456 -13.41 7.56 27.04
CA ILE A 456 -12.88 8.74 26.37
C ILE A 456 -12.74 8.46 24.86
N PRO A 457 -13.55 9.08 23.98
CA PRO A 457 -13.63 8.70 22.56
C PRO A 457 -12.27 8.67 21.82
N SER A 458 -11.42 9.67 22.05
CA SER A 458 -10.08 9.80 21.47
C SER A 458 -9.09 8.75 21.98
N LEU A 459 -9.32 8.16 23.16
CA LEU A 459 -8.47 7.13 23.76
C LEU A 459 -9.03 5.72 23.60
N ALA A 460 -10.27 5.57 23.09
CA ALA A 460 -10.89 4.25 22.89
C ALA A 460 -10.01 3.34 22.01
N ILE A 461 -9.23 3.93 21.10
CA ILE A 461 -8.25 3.23 20.27
C ILE A 461 -7.20 2.45 21.08
N VAL A 462 -6.85 2.92 22.28
CA VAL A 462 -5.88 2.27 23.18
C VAL A 462 -6.37 0.90 23.65
N ALA A 463 -7.69 0.70 23.67
CA ALA A 463 -8.34 -0.56 24.00
C ALA A 463 -8.70 -1.39 22.74
N ALA A 464 -8.47 -0.88 21.53
CA ALA A 464 -8.68 -1.61 20.30
C ALA A 464 -7.67 -2.78 20.17
N PRO A 465 -8.01 -3.85 19.43
CA PRO A 465 -7.15 -5.02 19.23
C PRO A 465 -6.00 -4.73 18.24
N ILE A 466 -5.29 -3.63 18.45
CA ILE A 466 -4.12 -3.23 17.67
C ILE A 466 -2.87 -3.60 18.49
N PRO A 467 -2.02 -4.51 17.99
CA PRO A 467 -0.80 -4.88 18.71
C PRO A 467 0.06 -3.65 19.02
N GLY A 468 0.57 -3.57 20.25
CA GLY A 468 1.52 -2.54 20.67
C GLY A 468 0.94 -1.21 21.14
N ILE A 469 -0.31 -0.85 20.82
CA ILE A 469 -0.87 0.46 21.20
C ILE A 469 -0.93 0.64 22.72
N SER A 470 -1.53 -0.33 23.42
CA SER A 470 -1.66 -0.29 24.87
C SER A 470 -0.28 -0.39 25.55
N ALA A 471 0.67 -1.10 24.93
CA ALA A 471 2.03 -1.23 25.45
C ALA A 471 2.83 0.08 25.37
N ILE A 472 2.51 0.97 24.44
CA ILE A 472 3.11 2.31 24.34
C ILE A 472 2.37 3.31 25.25
N VAL A 473 1.04 3.27 25.24
CA VAL A 473 0.19 4.29 25.89
C VAL A 473 0.03 4.07 27.40
N LEU A 474 -0.17 2.83 27.85
CA LEU A 474 -0.40 2.54 29.28
C LEU A 474 0.77 2.96 30.18
N PRO A 475 2.05 2.67 29.85
CA PRO A 475 3.18 3.12 30.67
C PRO A 475 3.24 4.64 30.80
N LEU A 476 2.86 5.36 29.73
CA LEU A 476 2.82 6.80 29.75
C LEU A 476 1.72 7.32 30.69
N MET A 477 0.54 6.71 30.68
CA MET A 477 -0.55 7.06 31.59
C MET A 477 -0.18 6.75 33.05
N ILE A 478 0.40 5.59 33.32
CA ILE A 478 0.91 5.22 34.66
C ILE A 478 1.97 6.22 35.13
N LYS A 479 2.75 6.78 34.21
CA LYS A 479 3.74 7.81 34.51
C LYS A 479 3.12 9.20 34.74
N LEU A 480 2.06 9.58 34.03
CA LEU A 480 1.51 10.95 34.07
C LEU A 480 0.38 11.13 35.11
N LEU A 481 -0.43 10.10 35.34
CA LEU A 481 -1.61 10.18 36.20
C LEU A 481 -1.30 10.38 37.68
N PRO A 482 -0.33 9.68 38.31
CA PRO A 482 -0.05 9.84 39.73
C PRO A 482 0.24 11.30 40.12
N PHE A 483 1.05 11.99 39.31
CA PHE A 483 1.41 13.39 39.53
C PHE A 483 0.25 14.38 39.35
N SER A 484 -0.82 13.96 38.66
CA SER A 484 -1.97 14.82 38.36
C SER A 484 -3.12 14.64 39.35
N ILE A 485 -3.21 13.48 40.01
CA ILE A 485 -4.33 13.14 40.91
C ILE A 485 -3.99 13.30 42.40
N LEU A 486 -2.72 13.18 42.79
CA LEU A 486 -2.28 13.31 44.17
C LEU A 486 -2.13 14.78 44.58
N PRO A 487 -2.72 15.24 45.69
CA PRO A 487 -2.45 16.56 46.24
C PRO A 487 -0.96 16.74 46.56
N THR A 488 -0.42 17.94 46.36
CA THR A 488 1.01 18.27 46.58
C THR A 488 1.49 17.93 48.00
N ALA A 489 0.60 17.90 48.99
CA ALA A 489 0.90 17.49 50.38
C ALA A 489 1.27 16.01 50.54
N PHE A 490 1.13 15.17 49.50
CA PHE A 490 1.55 13.76 49.51
C PHE A 490 2.95 13.54 48.91
N THR A 491 3.60 14.61 48.44
CA THR A 491 4.90 14.58 47.74
C THR A 491 6.09 15.04 48.60
N GLU A 492 5.84 15.55 49.80
CA GLU A 492 6.85 15.91 50.79
C GLU A 492 7.04 14.74 51.74
N ASP A 493 8.11 13.96 51.57
CA ASP A 493 8.80 13.21 52.64
C ASP A 493 9.88 12.33 52.00
N ASP A 494 11.07 12.89 51.75
CA ASP A 494 12.33 12.12 51.78
C ASP A 494 13.59 13.02 51.81
N GLU A 495 13.57 14.09 52.61
CA GLU A 495 14.79 14.86 52.94
C GLU A 495 15.44 14.42 54.27
N SER A 496 15.00 13.28 54.83
CA SER A 496 15.53 12.72 56.09
C SER A 496 16.56 11.59 55.89
N LEU A 497 16.93 11.27 54.65
CA LEU A 497 18.02 10.33 54.32
C LEU A 497 19.35 11.03 53.97
N LEU A 498 19.58 12.24 54.48
CA LEU A 498 20.93 12.78 54.61
C LEU A 498 21.71 11.93 55.62
N ILE A 499 22.46 10.96 55.09
CA ILE A 499 23.47 10.19 55.81
C ILE A 499 24.42 11.21 56.48
N PRO A 500 24.56 11.23 57.83
CA PRO A 500 25.58 12.05 58.44
C PRO A 500 26.95 11.47 58.06
N THR A 501 27.79 12.29 57.44
CA THR A 501 29.20 11.99 57.25
C THR A 501 29.85 11.84 58.63
N PRO A 502 30.61 10.77 58.92
CA PRO A 502 31.40 10.72 60.13
C PRO A 502 32.57 11.69 59.99
N GLU A 503 32.54 12.76 60.77
CA GLU A 503 33.71 13.59 61.04
C GLU A 503 34.74 12.82 61.87
N GLU A 504 35.99 13.22 61.62
CA GLU A 504 37.27 12.70 62.10
C GLU A 504 37.36 12.57 63.64
N THR A 505 37.95 11.47 64.11
CA THR A 505 39.02 11.47 65.12
C THR A 505 39.70 10.10 65.22
#